data_AF-A0A927W6U4-F1
#
_entry.id   AF-A0A927W6U4-F1
#
_cell.length_a   1.000
_cell.length_b   1.000
_cell.length_c   1.000
_cell.angle_alpha   90.00
_cell.angle_beta   90.00
_cell.angle_gamma   90.00
#
_symmetry.space_group_name_H-M   'P 1'
#
loop_
_entity.id
_entity.type
_entity.pdbx_description
1 polymer ?
#
loop_
_entity_poly.entity_id
_entity_poly.type
_entity_poly.pdbx_seq_one_letter_code
_entity_poly.pdbx_strand_id
1 'polypeptide(L)'
;MSRINKIRLIDLKEKVIDCVDGLEKTLITMDKYKNEDQLVVEMCNGNFRNLFNGFQSLVEDYTSITLKTIGISVSDKHFKDCLNLCINEGFLTEEFVRLFIPSVRLRNRIAHGYKQPNTEILIDYYKNNKEMYEIFIKSILDTLSRCEDNSNFTG
;
A
#
# COMPACT_ATOMS: atom_id res chain seq x y z
N MET A 1 23.22 9.28 -10.17
CA MET A 1 21.87 8.87 -9.71
C MET A 1 21.22 10.05 -9.02
N SER A 2 19.96 10.38 -9.33
CA SER A 2 19.28 11.46 -8.62
C SER A 2 18.94 11.01 -7.20
N ARG A 3 19.09 11.90 -6.22
CA ARG A 3 18.97 11.58 -4.80
C ARG A 3 17.50 11.37 -4.46
N ILE A 4 17.13 10.15 -4.10
CA ILE A 4 15.81 9.84 -3.55
C ILE A 4 15.48 10.73 -2.36
N ASN A 5 14.22 11.17 -2.29
CA ASN A 5 13.77 12.00 -1.18
C ASN A 5 13.55 11.12 0.07
N LYS A 6 14.64 10.91 0.83
CA LYS A 6 14.67 10.05 2.02
C LYS A 6 13.63 10.46 3.07
N ILE A 7 13.44 11.77 3.29
CA ILE A 7 12.44 12.29 4.24
C ILE A 7 11.04 11.80 3.84
N ARG A 8 10.66 12.00 2.57
CA ARG A 8 9.35 11.54 2.08
C ARG A 8 9.19 10.03 2.14
N LEU A 9 10.26 9.27 1.93
CA LEU A 9 10.21 7.81 2.01
C LEU A 9 10.06 7.30 3.45
N ILE A 10 10.70 7.97 4.42
CA ILE A 10 10.50 7.70 5.86
C ILE A 10 9.06 8.03 6.25
N ASP A 11 8.55 9.21 5.88
CA ASP A 11 7.16 9.60 6.18
C ASP A 11 6.15 8.61 5.57
N LEU A 12 6.42 8.15 4.34
CA LEU A 12 5.60 7.13 3.68
C LEU A 12 5.62 5.80 4.44
N LYS A 13 6.81 5.35 4.88
CA LYS A 13 6.95 4.12 5.66
C LYS A 13 6.11 4.16 6.94
N GLU A 14 6.17 5.26 7.70
CA GLU A 14 5.36 5.42 8.92
C GLU A 14 3.86 5.39 8.59
N LYS A 15 3.42 6.08 7.54
CA LYS A 15 2.01 6.04 7.08
C LYS A 15 1.55 4.63 6.69
N VAL A 16 2.42 3.84 6.06
CA VAL A 16 2.11 2.45 5.71
C VAL A 16 1.95 1.61 6.97
N ILE A 17 2.86 1.75 7.94
CA ILE A 17 2.78 1.05 9.22
C ILE A 17 1.47 1.40 9.95
N ASP A 18 1.17 2.69 10.09
CA ASP A 18 -0.07 3.16 10.73
C ASP A 18 -1.33 2.66 10.01
N CYS A 19 -1.29 2.62 8.67
CA CYS A 19 -2.40 2.10 7.87
C CYS A 19 -2.64 0.61 8.13
N VAL A 20 -1.59 -0.20 8.15
CA VAL A 20 -1.67 -1.65 8.38
C VAL A 20 -2.11 -1.96 9.81
N ASP A 21 -1.55 -1.27 10.80
CA ASP A 21 -1.96 -1.39 12.20
C ASP A 21 -3.41 -0.94 12.41
N GLY A 22 -3.83 0.14 11.73
CA GLY A 22 -5.21 0.59 11.71
C GLY A 22 -6.18 -0.45 11.16
N LEU A 23 -5.80 -1.19 10.11
CA LEU A 23 -6.63 -2.28 9.57
C LEU A 23 -6.85 -3.37 10.62
N GLU A 24 -5.78 -3.80 11.30
CA GLU A 24 -5.86 -4.84 12.33
C GLU A 24 -6.70 -4.39 13.53
N LYS A 25 -6.42 -3.19 14.06
CA LYS A 25 -7.17 -2.60 15.19
C LYS A 25 -8.66 -2.45 14.87
N THR A 26 -8.98 -2.10 13.62
CA THR A 26 -10.38 -2.02 13.17
C THR A 26 -11.06 -3.38 13.25
N LEU A 27 -10.39 -4.45 12.79
CA LEU A 27 -10.95 -5.81 12.86
C LEU A 27 -11.14 -6.30 14.30
N ILE A 28 -10.16 -6.04 15.17
CA ILE A 28 -10.26 -6.37 16.61
C ILE A 28 -11.46 -5.64 17.23
N THR A 29 -11.64 -4.36 16.90
CA THR A 29 -12.76 -3.56 17.41
C THR A 29 -14.10 -4.08 16.88
N MET A 30 -14.19 -4.43 15.59
CA MET A 30 -15.39 -5.04 15.02
C MET A 30 -15.77 -6.32 15.74
N ASP A 31 -14.81 -7.21 15.99
CA ASP A 31 -15.09 -8.49 16.65
C ASP A 31 -15.55 -8.31 18.10
N LYS A 32 -14.93 -7.36 18.82
CA LYS A 32 -15.31 -7.00 20.19
C LYS A 32 -16.76 -6.51 20.27
N TYR A 33 -17.18 -5.63 19.36
CA TYR A 33 -18.49 -4.98 19.43
C TYR A 33 -19.59 -5.66 18.61
N LYS A 34 -19.31 -6.75 17.89
CA LYS A 34 -20.25 -7.40 16.97
C LYS A 34 -21.61 -7.80 17.58
N ASN A 35 -21.64 -8.05 18.89
CA ASN A 35 -22.85 -8.42 19.62
C ASN A 35 -23.28 -7.36 20.66
N GLU A 36 -22.51 -6.27 20.79
CA GLU A 36 -22.72 -5.24 21.82
C GLU A 36 -23.28 -3.95 21.21
N ASP A 37 -22.71 -3.49 20.10
CA ASP A 37 -23.06 -2.20 19.49
C ASP A 37 -22.88 -2.24 17.95
N GLN A 38 -24.00 -2.35 17.24
CA GLN A 38 -23.99 -2.38 15.77
C GLN A 38 -23.55 -1.06 15.14
N LEU A 39 -23.77 0.08 15.80
CA LEU A 39 -23.32 1.38 15.28
C LEU A 39 -21.79 1.45 15.24
N VAL A 40 -21.13 0.92 16.27
CA VAL A 40 -19.65 0.80 16.29
C VAL A 40 -19.16 -0.09 15.17
N VAL A 41 -19.85 -1.21 14.90
CA VAL A 41 -19.50 -2.13 13.80
C VAL A 41 -19.66 -1.44 12.43
N GLU A 42 -20.72 -0.66 12.23
CA GLU A 42 -20.93 0.14 11.01
C GLU A 42 -19.84 1.20 10.81
N MET A 43 -19.45 1.90 11.88
CA MET A 43 -18.34 2.86 11.83
C MET A 43 -17.01 2.17 11.47
N CYS A 44 -16.74 1.01 12.07
CA CYS A 44 -15.55 0.23 11.76
C CYS A 44 -15.55 -0.27 10.31
N ASN A 45 -16.70 -0.67 9.77
CA ASN A 45 -16.84 -1.03 8.36
C ASN A 45 -16.39 0.13 7.45
N GLY A 46 -16.85 1.35 7.73
CA GLY A 46 -16.42 2.55 7.00
C GLY A 46 -14.91 2.81 7.13
N ASN A 47 -14.38 2.72 8.34
CA ASN A 47 -12.96 2.94 8.61
C ASN A 47 -12.07 1.91 7.89
N PHE A 48 -12.43 0.62 7.94
CA PHE A 48 -11.69 -0.45 7.27
C PHE A 48 -11.58 -0.20 5.77
N ARG A 49 -12.69 0.18 5.13
CA ARG A 49 -12.70 0.51 3.69
C ARG A 49 -11.78 1.68 3.37
N ASN A 50 -11.80 2.72 4.19
CA ASN A 50 -10.96 3.89 4.00
C ASN A 50 -9.47 3.54 4.11
N LEU A 51 -9.10 2.76 5.12
CA LEU A 51 -7.73 2.28 5.29
C LEU A 51 -7.29 1.35 4.14
N PHE A 52 -8.16 0.42 3.73
CA PHE A 52 -7.90 -0.50 2.62
C PHE A 52 -7.61 0.25 1.32
N ASN A 53 -8.42 1.27 1.01
CA ASN A 53 -8.21 2.13 -0.15
C ASN A 53 -6.98 3.02 0.03
N GLY A 54 -6.74 3.54 1.23
CA GLY A 54 -5.59 4.36 1.59
C GLY A 54 -4.27 3.64 1.34
N PHE A 55 -4.19 2.33 1.63
CA PHE A 55 -3.02 1.52 1.33
C PHE A 55 -2.65 1.58 -0.16
N GLN A 56 -3.63 1.57 -1.07
CA GLN A 56 -3.36 1.64 -2.50
C GLN A 56 -2.77 3.00 -2.91
N SER A 57 -3.26 4.09 -2.32
CA SER A 57 -2.67 5.42 -2.50
C SER A 57 -1.23 5.48 -1.99
N LEU A 58 -0.91 4.79 -0.90
CA LEU A 58 0.47 4.70 -0.39
C LEU A 58 1.40 3.93 -1.36
N VAL A 59 0.90 2.91 -2.05
CA VAL A 59 1.65 2.22 -3.11
C VAL A 59 1.86 3.11 -4.34
N GLU A 60 0.86 3.91 -4.71
CA GLU A 60 0.98 4.92 -5.78
C GLU A 60 2.03 5.98 -5.41
N ASP A 61 2.01 6.48 -4.17
CA ASP A 61 3.00 7.43 -3.64
C ASP A 61 4.42 6.84 -3.65
N TYR A 62 4.58 5.59 -3.20
CA TYR A 62 5.87 4.88 -3.25
C TYR A 62 6.41 4.84 -4.68
N THR A 63 5.58 4.37 -5.60
CA THR A 63 5.91 4.22 -7.02
C THR A 63 6.35 5.56 -7.62
N SER A 64 5.64 6.63 -7.30
CA SER A 64 5.98 8.00 -7.71
C SER A 64 7.31 8.46 -7.12
N ILE A 65 7.55 8.22 -5.83
CA ILE A 65 8.80 8.56 -5.16
C ILE A 65 9.97 7.84 -5.81
N THR A 66 9.89 6.51 -5.98
CA THR A 66 10.99 5.67 -6.49
C THR A 66 11.28 5.92 -7.96
N LEU A 67 10.26 5.99 -8.82
CA LEU A 67 10.47 6.21 -10.26
C LEU A 67 11.02 7.61 -10.56
N LYS A 68 10.63 8.62 -9.77
CA LYS A 68 11.21 9.96 -9.89
C LYS A 68 12.73 9.97 -9.64
N THR A 69 13.25 9.06 -8.82
CA THR A 69 14.70 8.98 -8.52
C THR A 69 15.55 8.56 -9.71
N ILE A 70 14.95 7.82 -10.64
CA ILE A 70 15.57 7.36 -11.89
C ILE A 70 15.12 8.20 -13.09
N GLY A 71 14.50 9.37 -12.84
CA GLY A 71 14.10 10.31 -13.89
C GLY A 71 12.81 9.94 -14.63
N ILE A 72 12.03 8.99 -14.12
CA ILE A 72 10.78 8.57 -14.74
C ILE A 72 9.61 9.33 -14.10
N SER A 73 8.85 10.06 -14.92
CA SER A 73 7.55 10.62 -14.50
C SER A 73 6.46 9.56 -14.57
N VAL A 74 5.52 9.61 -13.62
CA VAL A 74 4.34 8.73 -13.57
C VAL A 74 3.08 9.38 -14.16
N SER A 75 3.13 10.67 -14.51
CA SER A 75 1.96 11.47 -14.91
C SER A 75 1.29 11.02 -16.21
N ASP A 76 2.03 10.36 -17.09
CA ASP A 76 1.63 9.94 -18.44
C ASP A 76 1.54 8.40 -18.57
N LYS A 77 1.65 7.66 -17.47
CA LYS A 77 1.75 6.20 -17.47
C LYS A 77 0.58 5.53 -16.76
N HIS A 78 0.15 4.38 -17.27
CA HIS A 78 -0.79 3.56 -16.52
C HIS A 78 -0.12 3.01 -15.27
N PHE A 79 -0.86 2.97 -14.17
CA PHE A 79 -0.32 2.53 -12.88
C PHE A 79 0.30 1.13 -12.94
N LYS A 80 -0.28 0.22 -13.73
CA LYS A 80 0.29 -1.12 -13.94
C LYS A 80 1.67 -1.08 -14.59
N ASP A 81 1.92 -0.16 -15.52
CA ASP A 81 3.22 0.00 -16.16
C ASP A 81 4.24 0.53 -15.17
N CYS A 82 3.83 1.45 -14.30
CA CYS A 82 4.67 1.94 -13.21
C CYS A 82 5.07 0.83 -12.22
N LEU A 83 4.14 -0.08 -11.87
CA LEU A 83 4.46 -1.24 -11.04
C LEU A 83 5.49 -2.17 -11.71
N ASN A 84 5.35 -2.42 -13.01
CA ASN A 84 6.32 -3.22 -13.77
C ASN A 84 7.71 -2.55 -13.81
N LEU A 85 7.76 -1.23 -13.98
CA LEU A 85 9.03 -0.49 -13.91
C LEU A 85 9.68 -0.61 -12.53
N CYS A 86 8.90 -0.49 -11.45
CA CYS A 86 9.40 -0.72 -10.10
C CYS A 86 9.94 -2.14 -9.90
N ILE A 87 9.36 -3.16 -10.54
CA ILE A 87 9.93 -4.52 -10.52
C ILE A 87 11.27 -4.56 -11.24
N ASN A 88 11.34 -4.05 -12.47
CA ASN A 88 12.54 -4.08 -13.29
C ASN A 88 13.74 -3.37 -12.63
N GLU A 89 13.45 -2.31 -11.88
CA GLU A 89 14.45 -1.51 -11.15
C GLU A 89 14.70 -2.04 -9.72
N GLY A 90 14.05 -3.15 -9.34
CA GLY A 90 14.22 -3.82 -8.05
C GLY A 90 13.69 -3.02 -6.86
N PHE A 91 12.75 -2.11 -7.06
CA PHE A 91 12.03 -1.38 -6.01
C PHE A 91 10.82 -2.14 -5.47
N LEU A 92 10.24 -3.06 -6.25
CA LEU A 92 9.15 -3.95 -5.85
C LEU A 92 9.46 -5.37 -6.29
N THR A 93 8.86 -6.36 -5.63
CA THR A 93 8.94 -7.77 -6.05
C THR A 93 7.75 -8.13 -6.94
N GLU A 94 7.95 -9.10 -7.84
CA GLU A 94 6.85 -9.68 -8.63
C GLU A 94 5.77 -10.28 -7.73
N GLU A 95 6.18 -10.90 -6.62
CA GLU A 95 5.30 -11.46 -5.60
C GLU A 95 4.34 -10.42 -5.02
N PHE A 96 4.88 -9.26 -4.58
CA PHE A 96 4.07 -8.16 -4.09
C PHE A 96 3.05 -7.72 -5.13
N VAL A 97 3.49 -7.45 -6.37
CA VAL A 97 2.60 -6.94 -7.42
C VAL A 97 1.52 -7.95 -7.78
N ARG A 98 1.85 -9.24 -7.83
CA ARG A 98 0.87 -10.32 -8.05
C ARG A 98 -0.21 -10.32 -6.96
N LEU A 99 0.18 -10.17 -5.70
CA LEU A 99 -0.73 -10.09 -4.56
C LEU A 99 -1.46 -8.73 -4.49
N PHE A 100 -0.92 -7.67 -5.06
CA PHE A 100 -1.49 -6.31 -4.95
C PHE A 100 -2.52 -5.99 -6.04
N ILE A 101 -2.30 -6.43 -7.29
CA ILE A 101 -3.19 -6.11 -8.42
C ILE A 101 -4.67 -6.46 -8.18
N PRO A 102 -5.02 -7.60 -7.55
CA PRO A 102 -6.42 -7.89 -7.25
C PRO A 102 -7.05 -6.86 -6.30
N SER A 103 -6.30 -6.29 -5.35
CA SER A 103 -6.77 -5.22 -4.46
C SER A 103 -7.16 -3.96 -5.25
N VAL A 104 -6.37 -3.60 -6.27
CA VAL A 104 -6.66 -2.48 -7.17
C VAL A 104 -7.95 -2.72 -7.95
N ARG A 105 -8.20 -3.96 -8.37
CA ARG A 105 -9.46 -4.34 -9.02
C ARG A 105 -10.65 -4.25 -8.07
N LEU A 106 -10.47 -4.63 -6.80
CA LEU A 106 -11.50 -4.49 -5.77
C LEU A 106 -11.85 -3.01 -5.55
N ARG A 107 -10.88 -2.10 -5.53
CA ARG A 107 -11.12 -0.64 -5.53
C ARG A 107 -11.85 -0.19 -6.80
N ASN A 108 -11.38 -0.63 -7.97
CA ASN A 108 -11.87 -0.13 -9.26
C ASN A 108 -13.22 -0.71 -9.70
N ARG A 109 -13.74 -1.78 -9.08
CA ARG A 109 -15.14 -2.22 -9.29
C ARG A 109 -16.16 -1.13 -8.95
N ILE A 110 -15.75 -0.12 -8.17
CA ILE A 110 -16.51 1.10 -7.87
C ILE A 110 -16.66 2.01 -9.11
N ALA A 111 -15.69 2.03 -10.01
CA ALA A 111 -15.66 2.93 -11.18
C ALA A 111 -16.43 2.39 -12.40
N HIS A 112 -16.66 1.08 -12.50
CA HIS A 112 -17.27 0.42 -13.67
C HIS A 112 -18.75 0.05 -13.49
N GLY A 113 -19.47 0.64 -12.52
CA GLY A 113 -20.91 0.43 -12.34
C GLY A 113 -21.31 -0.94 -11.75
N TYR A 114 -20.34 -1.74 -11.29
CA TYR A 114 -20.62 -2.94 -10.50
C TYR A 114 -20.99 -2.53 -9.06
N LYS A 115 -21.87 -3.29 -8.38
CA LYS A 115 -22.16 -3.06 -6.95
C LYS A 115 -20.84 -2.99 -6.19
N GLN A 116 -20.69 -1.94 -5.38
CA GLN A 116 -19.54 -1.73 -4.51
C GLN A 116 -19.24 -3.03 -3.75
N PRO A 117 -17.99 -3.53 -3.73
CA PRO A 117 -17.69 -4.78 -3.03
C PRO A 117 -18.06 -4.65 -1.55
N ASN A 118 -18.66 -5.69 -0.97
CA ASN A 118 -18.99 -5.70 0.45
C ASN A 118 -17.70 -5.58 1.29
N THR A 119 -17.78 -4.96 2.46
CA THR A 119 -16.62 -4.81 3.35
C THR A 119 -16.05 -6.16 3.73
N GLU A 120 -16.90 -7.18 3.92
CA GLU A 120 -16.50 -8.58 4.14
C GLU A 120 -15.52 -9.09 3.09
N ILE A 121 -15.75 -8.80 1.79
CA ILE A 121 -14.84 -9.23 0.71
C ILE A 121 -13.46 -8.57 0.87
N LEU A 122 -13.42 -7.30 1.31
CA LEU A 122 -12.17 -6.59 1.54
C LEU A 122 -11.44 -7.14 2.78
N ILE A 123 -12.20 -7.50 3.83
CA ILE A 123 -11.68 -8.12 5.05
C ILE A 123 -11.09 -9.49 4.72
N ASP A 124 -11.80 -10.32 3.97
CA ASP A 124 -11.32 -11.64 3.55
C ASP A 124 -10.06 -11.52 2.70
N TYR A 125 -10.04 -10.57 1.78
CA TYR A 125 -8.85 -10.26 1.01
C TYR A 125 -7.67 -9.90 1.90
N TYR A 126 -7.86 -8.95 2.83
CA TYR A 126 -6.82 -8.53 3.76
C TYR A 126 -6.28 -9.71 4.57
N LYS A 127 -7.16 -10.52 5.18
CA LYS A 127 -6.77 -11.68 6.00
C LYS A 127 -5.98 -12.72 5.21
N ASN A 128 -6.37 -12.99 3.97
CA ASN A 128 -5.71 -13.97 3.11
C ASN A 128 -4.40 -13.47 2.49
N ASN A 129 -4.11 -12.17 2.58
CA ASN A 129 -2.94 -11.55 1.94
C ASN A 129 -2.17 -10.67 2.94
N LYS A 130 -2.16 -10.99 4.24
CA LYS A 130 -1.43 -10.20 5.24
C LYS A 130 0.06 -10.06 4.91
N GLU A 131 0.66 -11.12 4.38
CA GLU A 131 2.07 -11.15 3.95
C GLU A 131 2.42 -10.06 2.92
N MET A 132 1.46 -9.68 2.05
CA MET A 132 1.66 -8.63 1.04
C MET A 132 2.08 -7.30 1.68
N TYR A 133 1.49 -6.96 2.84
CA TYR A 133 1.78 -5.71 3.53
C TYR A 133 3.20 -5.72 4.11
N GLU A 134 3.65 -6.86 4.63
CA GLU A 134 5.01 -7.05 5.14
C GLU A 134 6.05 -6.97 4.01
N ILE A 135 5.78 -7.63 2.88
CA ILE A 135 6.63 -7.57 1.68
C ILE A 135 6.77 -6.12 1.19
N PHE A 136 5.69 -5.34 1.24
CA PHE A 136 5.72 -3.94 0.84
C PHE A 136 6.55 -3.07 1.80
N ILE A 137 6.35 -3.24 3.11
CA ILE A 137 7.18 -2.54 4.12
C ILE A 137 8.66 -2.89 3.93
N LYS A 138 8.98 -4.17 3.69
CA LYS A 138 10.34 -4.60 3.38
C LYS A 138 10.90 -3.91 2.13
N SER A 139 10.10 -3.77 1.08
CA SER A 139 10.51 -3.07 -0.14
C SER A 139 10.89 -1.59 0.13
N ILE A 140 10.14 -0.92 1.02
CA ILE A 140 10.44 0.44 1.45
C ILE A 140 11.75 0.49 2.25
N LEU A 141 11.95 -0.46 3.18
CA LEU A 141 13.17 -0.56 3.98
C LEU A 141 14.41 -0.85 3.13
N ASP A 142 14.32 -1.80 2.20
CA ASP A 142 15.40 -2.13 1.27
C ASP A 142 15.78 -0.90 0.42
N THR A 143 14.78 -0.13 -0.01
CA THR A 143 15.00 1.14 -0.72
C THR A 143 15.70 2.16 0.17
N LEU A 144 15.30 2.31 1.44
CA LEU A 144 15.96 3.20 2.40
C LEU A 144 17.42 2.80 2.64
N SER A 145 17.73 1.50 2.80
CA SER A 145 19.10 1.01 2.97
C SER A 145 19.99 1.34 1.77
N ARG A 146 19.48 1.16 0.54
CA ARG A 146 20.20 1.57 -0.68
C ARG A 146 20.48 3.08 -0.72
N CYS A 147 19.70 3.91 -0.03
CA CYS A 147 19.97 5.35 0.09
C CYS A 147 21.18 5.63 0.98
N GLU A 148 21.41 4.79 1.99
CA GLU A 148 22.45 4.97 3.01
C GLU A 148 23.82 4.49 2.51
N ASP A 149 23.84 3.37 1.79
CA ASP A 149 25.07 2.83 1.19
C ASP A 149 25.69 3.82 0.19
N ASN A 150 24.85 4.49 -0.61
CA ASN A 150 25.30 5.49 -1.59
C ASN A 150 25.83 6.80 -0.96
N SER A 151 25.58 7.05 0.33
CA SER A 151 26.18 8.20 1.05
C SER A 151 27.56 7.92 1.64
N ASN A 152 27.97 6.65 1.75
CA ASN A 152 29.24 6.26 2.37
C ASN A 152 30.40 6.14 1.36
N PHE A 153 30.15 6.28 0.06
CA PHE A 153 31.19 6.26 -1.00
C PHE A 153 31.66 7.65 -1.46
N THR A 154 31.28 8.71 -0.74
CA THR A 154 31.73 10.10 -1.01
C THR A 154 32.55 10.70 0.13
N GLY A 155 33.21 9.87 0.95
CA GLY A 155 34.12 10.27 2.02
C GLY A 155 35.56 9.91 1.72
#